data_AF-A0A942BT90-F1
#
_entry.id   AF-A0A942BT90-F1
#
_cell.length_a   1.000
_cell.length_b   1.000
_cell.length_c   1.000
_cell.angle_alpha   90.00
_cell.angle_beta   90.00
_cell.angle_gamma   90.00
#
_symmetry.space_group_name_H-M   'P 1'
#
loop_
_entity.id
_entity.type
_entity.pdbx_description
1 polymer ?
#
loop_
_entity_poly.entity_id
_entity_poly.type
_entity_poly.pdbx_seq_one_letter_code
_entity_poly.pdbx_strand_id
1 'polypeptide(L)'
;MGASKSESFSEGQQAIALIAKALGHPARVAIVEYLLKVDGCICNDIVGELPLSQATVSQHLRELKNAGLIKGSIERNAICYCIDEKTINELQGYIAGISAKLVEKKNGECC
;
A
#
# COMPACT_ATOMS: atom_id res chain seq x y z
N MET A 1 -2.92 -5.05 22.80
CA MET A 1 -1.76 -4.69 21.98
C MET A 1 -1.05 -3.56 22.71
N GLY A 2 0.16 -3.81 23.23
CA GLY A 2 0.88 -2.83 24.06
C GLY A 2 1.12 -1.54 23.30
N ALA A 3 1.09 -0.40 24.01
CA ALA A 3 1.41 0.92 23.47
C ALA A 3 2.66 0.80 22.60
N SER A 4 2.45 0.84 21.29
CA SER A 4 3.49 0.54 20.34
C SER A 4 4.50 1.67 20.38
N LYS A 5 5.77 1.36 20.65
CA LYS A 5 6.92 2.29 20.61
C LYS A 5 7.12 2.99 19.25
N SER A 6 6.14 2.92 18.35
CA SER A 6 6.04 3.59 17.06
C SER A 6 6.35 5.08 17.17
N GLU A 7 5.92 5.73 18.25
CA GLU A 7 6.17 7.16 18.52
C GLU A 7 7.65 7.49 18.75
N SER A 8 8.50 6.49 19.00
CA SER A 8 9.95 6.65 19.12
C SER A 8 10.69 6.67 17.78
N PHE A 9 9.99 6.49 16.66
CA PHE A 9 10.57 6.49 15.32
C PHE A 9 10.22 7.78 14.57
N SER A 10 11.01 8.15 13.56
CA SER A 10 10.70 9.36 12.78
C SER A 10 9.40 9.22 12.01
N GLU A 11 8.74 10.35 11.71
CA GLU A 11 7.48 10.35 10.95
C GLU A 11 7.62 9.61 9.61
N GLY A 12 8.74 9.79 8.91
CA GLY A 12 9.03 9.06 7.66
C GLY A 12 9.17 7.55 7.87
N GLN A 13 9.79 7.10 8.97
CA GLN A 13 9.88 5.67 9.30
C GLN A 13 8.50 5.09 9.62
N GLN A 14 7.67 5.82 10.36
CA GLN A 14 6.31 5.41 10.68
C GLN A 14 5.43 5.33 9.42
N ALA A 15 5.54 6.32 8.52
CA ALA A 15 4.82 6.35 7.26
C ALA A 15 5.16 5.16 6.36
N ILE A 16 6.46 4.90 6.14
CA ILE A 16 6.90 3.75 5.34
C ILE A 16 6.47 2.42 6.00
N ALA A 17 6.57 2.31 7.33
CA ALA A 17 6.13 1.11 8.04
C ALA A 17 4.62 0.86 7.89
N LEU A 18 3.79 1.92 7.89
CA LEU A 18 2.36 1.83 7.65
C LEU A 18 2.06 1.29 6.25
N ILE A 19 2.73 1.84 5.24
CA ILE A 19 2.60 1.41 3.83
C ILE A 19 3.02 -0.05 3.68
N ALA A 20 4.20 -0.42 4.20
CA ALA A 20 4.72 -1.77 4.13
C ALA A 20 3.81 -2.78 4.84
N LYS A 21 3.27 -2.41 6.02
CA LYS A 21 2.33 -3.24 6.76
C LYS A 21 1.04 -3.48 5.98
N ALA A 22 0.54 -2.47 5.26
CA ALA A 22 -0.61 -2.63 4.38
C ALA A 22 -0.29 -3.56 3.20
N LEU A 23 0.87 -3.41 2.55
CA LEU A 23 1.27 -4.32 1.47
C LEU A 23 1.58 -5.75 1.93
N GLY A 24 1.90 -5.97 3.21
CA GLY A 24 2.27 -7.27 3.77
C GLY A 24 1.17 -8.35 3.80
N HIS A 25 0.04 -8.17 3.11
CA HIS A 25 -1.03 -9.17 3.02
C HIS A 25 -1.33 -9.51 1.54
N PRO A 26 -1.36 -10.79 1.15
CA PRO A 26 -1.47 -11.19 -0.26
C PRO A 26 -2.72 -10.65 -0.97
N ALA A 27 -3.88 -10.68 -0.30
CA ALA A 27 -5.10 -10.10 -0.88
C ALA A 27 -4.98 -8.61 -1.21
N ARG A 28 -4.21 -7.85 -0.41
CA ARG A 28 -4.01 -6.41 -0.63
C ARG A 28 -3.03 -6.15 -1.78
N VAL A 29 -2.03 -7.00 -1.95
CA VAL A 29 -1.16 -7.00 -3.14
C VAL A 29 -1.99 -7.27 -4.39
N ALA A 30 -2.83 -8.30 -4.39
CA ALA A 30 -3.71 -8.63 -5.51
C ALA A 30 -4.68 -7.49 -5.87
N ILE A 31 -5.24 -6.79 -4.86
CA ILE A 31 -6.06 -5.59 -5.08
C ILE A 31 -5.26 -4.49 -5.78
N VAL A 32 -4.04 -4.20 -5.32
CA VAL A 32 -3.19 -3.17 -5.93
C VAL A 32 -2.83 -3.54 -7.37
N GLU A 33 -2.43 -4.77 -7.62
CA GLU A 33 -2.14 -5.26 -8.98
C GLU A 33 -3.35 -5.20 -9.90
N TYR A 34 -4.54 -5.52 -9.38
CA TYR A 34 -5.78 -5.38 -10.13
C TYR A 34 -6.03 -3.92 -10.49
N LEU A 35 -6.01 -3.00 -9.50
CA LEU A 35 -6.21 -1.57 -9.73
C LEU A 35 -5.21 -0.95 -10.73
N LEU A 36 -3.99 -1.50 -10.85
CA LEU A 36 -3.00 -1.07 -11.83
C LEU A 36 -3.28 -1.54 -13.27
N LYS A 37 -4.08 -2.59 -13.46
CA LYS A 37 -4.42 -3.13 -14.79
C LYS A 37 -5.61 -2.42 -15.44
N VAL A 38 -6.42 -1.74 -14.65
CA VAL A 38 -7.69 -1.17 -15.09
C VAL A 38 -7.51 0.32 -15.31
N ASP A 39 -7.97 0.81 -16.45
CA ASP A 39 -7.87 2.22 -16.81
C ASP A 39 -8.85 3.05 -15.95
N GLY A 40 -8.38 3.54 -14.80
CA GLY A 40 -9.12 4.49 -13.95
C GLY A 40 -9.58 3.94 -12.59
N CYS A 41 -10.53 4.65 -11.96
CA CYS A 41 -11.07 4.26 -10.66
C CYS A 41 -12.20 3.23 -10.82
N ILE A 42 -12.22 2.19 -9.98
CA ILE A 42 -13.18 1.08 -10.07
C ILE A 42 -14.26 1.22 -9.02
N CYS A 43 -15.52 1.18 -9.45
CA CYS A 43 -16.68 1.26 -8.58
C CYS A 43 -17.32 -0.14 -8.46
N ASN A 44 -17.22 -0.77 -7.28
CA ASN A 44 -17.83 -2.07 -6.91
C ASN A 44 -17.34 -3.37 -7.60
N ASP A 45 -16.51 -3.31 -8.65
CA ASP A 45 -16.19 -4.51 -9.45
C ASP A 45 -15.16 -5.48 -8.83
N ILE A 46 -14.45 -5.04 -7.79
CA ILE A 46 -13.30 -5.81 -7.26
C ILE A 46 -13.69 -7.06 -6.45
N VAL A 47 -14.97 -7.19 -6.06
CA VAL A 47 -15.45 -8.34 -5.28
C VAL A 47 -15.47 -9.63 -6.11
N GLY A 48 -15.69 -9.53 -7.43
CA GLY A 48 -15.72 -10.70 -8.32
C GLY A 48 -14.34 -11.24 -8.68
N GLU A 49 -13.30 -10.43 -8.51
CA GLU A 49 -11.93 -10.73 -8.97
C GLU A 49 -11.07 -11.45 -7.93
N LEU A 50 -11.54 -11.51 -6.68
CA LEU A 50 -10.83 -12.11 -5.56
C LEU A 50 -11.65 -13.26 -4.99
N PRO A 51 -11.03 -14.37 -4.56
CA PRO A 51 -11.72 -15.48 -3.92
C PRO A 51 -12.08 -15.15 -2.46
N LEU A 52 -12.71 -13.99 -2.22
CA LEU A 52 -12.99 -13.43 -0.91
C LEU A 52 -14.42 -12.88 -0.83
N SER A 53 -14.97 -12.84 0.38
CA SER A 53 -16.29 -12.23 0.60
C SER A 53 -16.26 -10.71 0.42
N GLN A 54 -17.40 -10.11 0.06
CA GLN A 54 -17.55 -8.66 -0.06
C GLN A 54 -17.12 -7.90 1.21
N ALA A 55 -17.45 -8.43 2.40
CA ALA A 55 -17.08 -7.83 3.67
C ALA A 55 -15.55 -7.85 3.89
N THR A 56 -14.89 -8.96 3.53
CA THR A 56 -13.44 -9.11 3.62
C THR A 56 -12.72 -8.18 2.63
N VAL A 57 -13.23 -8.07 1.40
CA VAL A 57 -12.70 -7.15 0.39
C VAL A 57 -12.83 -5.69 0.85
N SER A 58 -13.99 -5.32 1.41
CA SER A 58 -14.22 -3.99 1.98
C SER A 58 -13.24 -3.67 3.12
N GLN A 59 -12.95 -4.64 3.97
CA GLN A 59 -11.95 -4.49 5.03
C GLN A 59 -10.56 -4.25 4.43
N HIS A 60 -10.14 -5.02 3.43
CA HIS A 60 -8.84 -4.83 2.77
C HIS A 60 -8.72 -3.47 2.08
N LEU A 61 -9.77 -3.01 1.40
CA LEU A 61 -9.82 -1.68 0.77
C LEU A 61 -9.70 -0.57 1.82
N ARG A 62 -10.35 -0.73 2.98
CA ARG A 62 -10.23 0.23 4.09
C ARG A 62 -8.80 0.30 4.62
N GLU A 63 -8.15 -0.84 4.82
CA GLU A 63 -6.75 -0.88 5.28
C GLU A 63 -5.79 -0.23 4.27
N LEU A 64 -5.97 -0.51 2.97
CA LEU A 64 -5.20 0.13 1.90
C LEU A 64 -5.42 1.64 1.86
N LYS A 65 -6.67 2.10 2.00
CA LYS A 65 -7.02 3.52 2.05
C LYS A 65 -6.42 4.21 3.27
N ASN A 66 -6.47 3.57 4.45
CA ASN A 66 -5.88 4.09 5.67
C ASN A 66 -4.36 4.25 5.57
N ALA A 67 -3.69 3.39 4.80
CA ALA A 67 -2.27 3.48 4.51
C ALA A 67 -1.93 4.48 3.38
N GLY A 68 -2.93 5.13 2.79
CA GLY A 68 -2.75 6.07 1.69
C GLY A 68 -2.42 5.42 0.35
N LEU A 69 -2.44 4.09 0.23
CA LEU A 69 -2.10 3.39 -1.02
C LEU A 69 -3.16 3.56 -2.11
N ILE A 70 -4.41 3.77 -1.70
CA ILE A 70 -5.54 3.96 -2.61
C ILE A 70 -6.38 5.16 -2.17
N LYS A 71 -6.98 5.84 -3.15
CA LYS A 71 -8.01 6.85 -2.97
C LYS A 71 -9.38 6.23 -3.14
N GLY A 72 -10.36 6.77 -2.45
CA GLY A 72 -11.76 6.39 -2.61
C GLY A 72 -12.63 7.63 -2.82
N SER A 73 -13.22 7.80 -4.00
CA SER A 73 -14.20 8.84 -4.32
C SER A 73 -15.62 8.25 -4.32
N ILE A 74 -16.63 9.07 -4.03
CA ILE A 74 -18.03 8.68 -4.23
C ILE A 74 -18.43 9.22 -5.60
N GLU A 75 -18.73 8.32 -6.53
CA GLU A 75 -19.33 8.69 -7.81
C GLU A 75 -20.76 8.20 -7.87
N ARG A 76 -21.69 9.17 -7.92
CA ARG A 76 -23.14 8.94 -7.89
C ARG A 76 -23.54 8.15 -6.64
N ASN A 77 -23.65 6.84 -6.75
CA ASN A 77 -24.13 5.93 -5.70
C ASN A 77 -23.10 4.83 -5.35
N ALA A 78 -21.88 4.89 -5.88
CA ALA A 78 -20.85 3.88 -5.66
C ALA A 78 -19.54 4.50 -5.14
N ILE A 79 -18.80 3.74 -4.34
CA ILE A 79 -17.44 4.11 -3.94
C ILE A 79 -16.49 3.56 -4.99
N CYS A 80 -15.68 4.44 -5.57
CA CYS A 80 -14.71 4.13 -6.59
C CYS A 80 -13.29 4.20 -6.02
N TYR A 81 -12.46 3.20 -6.31
CA TYR A 81 -11.09 3.11 -5.80
C TYR A 81 -10.05 3.22 -6.90
N CYS A 82 -8.96 3.91 -6.63
CA CYS A 82 -7.81 4.06 -7.54
C CYS A 82 -6.52 4.20 -6.74
N ILE A 83 -5.39 3.92 -7.38
CA ILE A 83 -4.06 4.02 -6.77
C ILE A 83 -3.75 5.47 -6.39
N ASP A 84 -3.11 5.69 -5.24
CA ASP A 84 -2.48 6.96 -4.93
C ASP A 84 -1.02 6.96 -5.41
N GLU A 85 -0.80 7.57 -6.57
CA GLU A 85 0.54 7.71 -7.15
C GLU A 85 1.54 8.38 -6.20
N LYS A 86 1.08 9.33 -5.36
CA LYS A 86 1.97 10.06 -4.45
C LYS A 86 2.60 9.09 -3.45
N THR A 87 1.80 8.25 -2.82
CA THR A 87 2.25 7.27 -1.83
C THR A 87 3.10 6.16 -2.45
N ILE A 88 2.79 5.76 -3.69
CA ILE A 88 3.64 4.82 -4.43
C ILE A 88 5.01 5.43 -4.73
N ASN A 89 5.08 6.69 -5.15
CA ASN A 89 6.34 7.39 -5.40
C ASN A 89 7.17 7.57 -4.12
N GLU A 90 6.53 7.84 -2.98
CA GLU A 90 7.20 7.89 -1.68
C GLU A 90 7.85 6.54 -1.32
N LEU A 91 7.12 5.43 -1.49
CA LEU A 91 7.64 4.09 -1.26
C LEU A 91 8.78 3.74 -2.23
N GLN A 92 8.61 4.05 -3.51
CA GLN A 92 9.64 3.84 -4.54
C GLN A 92 10.93 4.59 -4.20
N GLY A 93 10.83 5.87 -3.84
CA GLY A 93 11.98 6.69 -3.47
C GLY A 93 12.73 6.12 -2.26
N TYR A 94 12.02 5.60 -1.26
CA TYR A 94 12.62 4.95 -0.11
C TYR A 94 13.38 3.67 -0.49
N ILE A 95 12.77 2.78 -1.27
CA ILE A 95 13.40 1.52 -1.73
C ILE A 95 14.58 1.80 -2.66
N ALA A 96 14.47 2.79 -3.54
CA ALA A 96 15.57 3.23 -4.40
C ALA A 96 16.74 3.76 -3.58
N GLY A 97 16.48 4.54 -2.53
CA GLY A 97 17.49 5.03 -1.60
C GLY A 97 18.21 3.91 -0.84
N ILE A 98 17.49 2.86 -0.42
CA ILE A 98 18.11 1.64 0.14
C ILE A 98 19.03 0.99 -0.90
N SER A 99 18.51 0.78 -2.10
CA SER A 99 19.23 0.09 -3.18
C SER A 99 20.50 0.84 -3.58
N ALA A 100 20.46 2.17 -3.69
CA ALA A 100 21.62 3.00 -3.98
C ALA A 100 22.72 2.84 -2.91
N LYS A 101 22.35 2.91 -1.62
CA LYS A 101 23.29 2.72 -0.51
C LYS A 101 23.88 1.30 -0.45
N LEU A 102 23.14 0.29 -0.88
CA LEU A 102 23.65 -1.08 -0.99
C LEU A 102 24.72 -1.20 -2.07
N VAL A 103 24.58 -0.50 -3.19
CA VAL A 103 25.60 -0.46 -4.25
C VAL A 103 26.89 0.20 -3.75
N GLU A 104 26.79 1.29 -2.99
CA GLU A 104 27.96 1.97 -2.39
C GLU A 104 28.67 1.11 -1.34
N LYS A 105 27.91 0.29 -0.59
CA LYS A 105 28.46 -0.59 0.46
C LYS A 105 29.13 -1.87 -0.05
N LYS A 106 29.02 -2.23 -1.33
CA LYS A 106 29.62 -3.45 -1.91
C LYS A 106 31.16 -3.52 -1.86
N ASN A 107 31.85 -2.50 -1.34
CA ASN A 107 33.29 -2.53 -1.08
C ASN A 107 33.68 -3.02 0.34
N GLY A 108 32.71 -3.40 1.18
CA GLY A 108 32.96 -4.13 2.42
C GLY A 108 32.23 -5.46 2.39
N GLU A 109 32.95 -6.56 2.58
CA GLU A 109 32.35 -7.88 2.80
C GLU A 109 31.24 -7.76 3.86
N CYS A 110 30.03 -8.16 3.50
CA CYS A 110 29.03 -8.44 4.51
C CYS A 110 29.54 -9.66 5.28
N CYS A 111 29.68 -9.48 6.59
CA CYS A 111 30.22 -10.46 7.53
C CYS A 111 29.59 -11.85 7.41
#